data_AF-A0A3P7MK22-F1
#
_entry.id   AF-A0A3P7MK22-F1
#
_cell.length_a   1.000
_cell.length_b   1.000
_cell.length_c   1.000
_cell.angle_alpha   90.00
_cell.angle_beta   90.00
_cell.angle_gamma   90.00
#
_symmetry.space_group_name_H-M   'P 1'
#
loop_
_entity.id
_entity.type
_entity.pdbx_description
1 polymer ?
#
loop_
_entity_poly.entity_id
_entity_poly.type
_entity_poly.pdbx_seq_one_letter_code
_entity_poly.pdbx_strand_id
1 'polypeptide(L)'
;MVEGCACMGLLMRRLCSWPKLVSAVVVLLFFGNLILMAGLIDWHLAVQLIANKSGGNKWSDENNDDTNGSSCNLSGEMLASALARMRTAECRSAARRIVCSIDQQTPDSLPNSCPAYDDTQHTEYVGCFRDSPNHRVLSGHYYKFRTYNSPTYCVNMCLRAGYRYAGVEFYDECFCGDVFVSSVISLPESACLQYVCNNRSLFCGGYNAVAVYKTGVTAKPLLIVNYTESDDSLNNVQILFLLQLNGRNTRQGLVAAIRSAGFENVHLMDKRYATIWAGATLLSMVLDVLETTLYSLKWTTWDFVLNLSESDFPLLSMAELETHLARHISALNKGRIFLSSHGYDTARFIQKQGLEYVFLQCEDRMWRIMKRRKFPRSIRLDGGSDWVVLSRDFVLYALSDEELPRSLRQFFSNVLLPVESFFHTLAANSKYCAQTVKGNLHVTNWMRRQGCRCVMLKEIVDWCGCSPLVFRSSDIFKITIEVRASKKMQIFQEFSYRLI
;
A
#
# COMPACT_ATOMS: atom_id res chain seq x y z
N MET A 1 21.28 -21.99 18.41
CA MET A 1 21.71 -21.70 17.02
C MET A 1 22.34 -22.93 16.32
N VAL A 2 21.84 -24.16 16.56
CA VAL A 2 22.23 -25.38 15.81
C VAL A 2 21.03 -26.25 15.41
N GLU A 3 19.84 -26.03 15.97
CA GLU A 3 18.64 -26.82 15.62
C GLU A 3 17.69 -26.16 14.61
N GLY A 4 17.89 -24.87 14.29
CA GLY A 4 17.06 -24.12 13.33
C GLY A 4 17.35 -24.42 11.85
N CYS A 5 18.52 -24.97 11.52
CA CYS A 5 18.81 -25.46 10.17
C CYS A 5 18.18 -26.84 9.89
N ALA A 6 17.63 -27.53 10.90
CA ALA A 6 17.08 -28.88 10.73
C ALA A 6 15.67 -28.88 10.10
N CYS A 7 14.84 -27.86 10.34
CA CYS A 7 13.45 -27.86 9.86
C CYS A 7 13.25 -27.39 8.42
N MET A 8 14.10 -26.49 7.90
CA MET A 8 14.15 -26.24 6.45
C MET A 8 14.73 -27.44 5.69
N GLY A 9 15.53 -28.26 6.38
CA GLY A 9 15.94 -29.58 5.93
C GLY A 9 14.83 -30.63 5.94
N LEU A 10 13.79 -30.52 6.78
CA LEU A 10 12.70 -31.51 6.87
C LEU A 10 11.67 -31.38 5.74
N LEU A 11 11.46 -30.18 5.20
CA LEU A 11 10.63 -29.98 4.00
C LEU A 11 11.34 -30.49 2.73
N MET A 12 12.68 -30.35 2.65
CA MET A 12 13.47 -30.93 1.56
C MET A 12 13.74 -32.44 1.70
N ARG A 13 13.74 -33.00 2.91
CA ARG A 13 14.08 -34.41 3.15
C ARG A 13 13.01 -35.42 2.73
N ARG A 14 11.77 -35.02 2.47
CA ARG A 14 10.71 -35.95 2.01
C ARG A 14 10.71 -36.21 0.49
N LEU A 15 11.54 -35.50 -0.28
CA LEU A 15 11.68 -35.73 -1.73
C LEU A 15 12.86 -36.65 -2.09
N CYS A 16 13.60 -37.17 -1.10
CA CYS A 16 14.75 -38.04 -1.35
C CYS A 16 14.56 -39.42 -0.70
N SER A 17 13.87 -40.32 -1.39
CA SER A 17 14.02 -41.76 -1.16
C SER A 17 13.84 -42.52 -2.47
N TRP A 18 14.93 -42.97 -3.09
CA TRP A 18 15.31 -44.38 -3.34
C TRP A 18 16.62 -44.42 -4.15
N PRO A 19 17.43 -45.50 -4.04
CA PRO A 19 18.89 -45.39 -3.98
C PRO A 19 19.58 -45.80 -5.28
N LYS A 20 20.71 -45.16 -5.58
CA LYS A 20 21.83 -45.86 -6.22
C LYS A 20 23.15 -45.54 -5.50
N LEU A 21 23.79 -46.64 -5.11
CA LEU A 21 25.05 -46.83 -4.40
C LEU A 21 26.27 -46.29 -5.16
N VAL A 22 27.24 -45.74 -4.39
CA VAL A 22 28.71 -46.03 -4.38
C VAL A 22 29.52 -45.62 -5.64
N SER A 23 30.60 -44.82 -5.58
CA SER A 23 31.80 -44.92 -4.72
C SER A 23 32.47 -43.58 -4.39
N ALA A 24 33.17 -43.60 -3.25
CA ALA A 24 34.04 -42.56 -2.71
C ALA A 24 35.40 -42.44 -3.42
N VAL A 25 36.00 -41.26 -3.36
CA VAL A 25 37.46 -41.07 -3.32
C VAL A 25 37.78 -40.01 -2.26
N VAL A 26 38.52 -40.44 -1.24
CA VAL A 26 39.19 -39.63 -0.22
C VAL A 26 40.62 -39.39 -0.72
N VAL A 27 41.08 -38.13 -0.74
CA VAL A 27 42.52 -37.83 -0.67
C VAL A 27 42.74 -36.67 0.32
N LEU A 28 43.68 -36.94 1.22
CA LEU A 28 44.07 -36.23 2.43
C LEU A 28 44.85 -34.93 2.17
N LEU A 29 44.73 -34.03 3.15
CA LEU A 29 45.49 -32.79 3.33
C LEU A 29 47.00 -33.05 3.55
N PHE A 30 47.84 -32.18 3.00
CA PHE A 30 49.22 -31.97 3.45
C PHE A 30 49.41 -30.49 3.82
N PHE A 31 49.89 -30.26 5.05
CA PHE A 31 50.40 -28.97 5.52
C PHE A 31 51.82 -28.75 4.99
N GLY A 32 52.15 -27.49 4.66
CA GLY A 32 53.50 -27.08 4.27
C GLY A 32 53.69 -25.56 4.26
N ASN A 33 53.97 -25.02 5.44
CA ASN A 33 54.70 -23.77 5.76
C ASN A 33 54.16 -22.38 5.39
N LEU A 34 53.80 -21.64 6.44
CA LEU A 34 54.08 -20.20 6.62
C LEU A 34 55.60 -19.95 6.51
N ILE A 35 55.99 -18.78 5.97
CA ILE A 35 56.83 -17.77 6.66
C ILE A 35 57.18 -16.61 5.69
N LEU A 36 56.92 -15.38 6.18
CA LEU A 36 57.51 -14.09 5.81
C LEU A 36 57.30 -13.53 4.39
N MET A 37 56.46 -12.49 4.29
CA MET A 37 56.91 -11.12 4.00
C MET A 37 55.72 -10.16 4.22
N ALA A 38 55.60 -9.66 5.44
CA ALA A 38 54.97 -8.37 5.69
C ALA A 38 56.02 -7.30 5.38
N GLY A 39 55.72 -6.37 4.48
CA GLY A 39 56.59 -5.23 4.24
C GLY A 39 56.29 -4.50 2.94
N LEU A 40 55.90 -3.23 3.08
CA LEU A 40 55.92 -2.17 2.06
C LEU A 40 54.68 -2.03 1.16
N ILE A 41 53.57 -1.60 1.75
CA ILE A 41 52.78 -0.53 1.11
C ILE A 41 52.67 0.61 2.12
N ASP A 42 53.36 1.69 1.79
CA ASP A 42 53.48 2.92 2.56
C ASP A 42 52.17 3.71 2.51
N TRP A 43 51.42 3.67 3.61
CA TRP A 43 50.15 4.40 3.78
C TRP A 43 50.34 5.91 4.04
N HIS A 44 51.57 6.44 4.01
CA HIS A 44 51.82 7.88 4.17
C HIS A 44 51.65 8.73 2.90
N LEU A 45 51.49 8.13 1.71
CA LEU A 45 51.27 8.91 0.47
C LEU A 45 49.78 9.12 0.10
N ALA A 46 48.84 8.36 0.67
CA ALA A 46 47.42 8.47 0.35
C ALA A 46 46.67 9.53 1.19
N VAL A 47 47.24 9.96 2.32
CA VAL A 47 46.58 10.89 3.26
C VAL A 47 46.90 12.37 2.95
N GLN A 48 47.96 12.66 2.17
CA GLN A 48 48.31 14.03 1.81
C GLN A 48 47.61 14.58 0.55
N LEU A 49 46.90 13.76 -0.21
CA LEU A 49 46.13 14.21 -1.40
C LEU A 49 44.65 14.53 -1.13
N ILE A 50 44.15 14.26 0.08
CA ILE A 50 42.78 14.63 0.51
C ILE A 50 42.79 15.85 1.46
N ALA A 51 43.96 16.25 1.96
CA ALA A 51 44.10 17.31 2.97
C ALA A 51 44.32 18.73 2.43
N ASN A 52 44.33 18.96 1.11
CA ASN A 52 44.53 20.29 0.52
C ASN A 52 43.33 20.75 -0.31
N LYS A 53 42.25 21.12 0.39
CA LYS A 53 41.37 22.26 0.08
C LYS A 53 40.40 22.52 1.23
N SER A 54 40.92 22.64 2.45
CA SER A 54 40.23 23.25 3.59
C SER A 54 40.57 24.75 3.65
N GLY A 55 39.98 25.51 2.73
CA GLY A 55 39.82 26.95 2.90
C GLY A 55 38.57 27.19 3.73
N GLY A 56 38.73 27.38 5.04
CA GLY A 56 37.62 27.73 5.92
C GLY A 56 37.05 29.09 5.56
N ASN A 57 35.77 29.12 5.23
CA ASN A 57 34.96 30.34 5.32
C ASN A 57 33.77 30.05 6.23
N LYS A 58 33.58 30.91 7.22
CA LYS A 58 32.31 31.11 7.92
C LYS A 58 31.23 31.33 6.86
N TRP A 59 30.27 30.44 6.74
CA TRP A 59 29.06 30.71 5.96
C TRP A 59 28.09 31.45 6.86
N SER A 60 28.03 32.76 6.64
CA SER A 60 26.92 33.63 6.99
C SER A 60 25.64 33.15 6.30
N ASP A 61 24.52 33.31 6.99
CA ASP A 61 23.18 33.17 6.45
C ASP A 61 23.00 34.04 5.19
N GLU A 62 23.13 33.44 4.01
CA GLU A 62 22.72 34.07 2.76
C GLU A 62 21.47 33.40 2.23
N ASN A 63 20.34 34.05 2.50
CA ASN A 63 19.18 34.05 1.62
C ASN A 63 19.66 34.43 0.22
N ASN A 64 19.85 33.46 -0.67
CA ASN A 64 19.91 33.74 -2.09
C ASN A 64 18.76 33.05 -2.81
N ASP A 65 17.85 33.93 -3.21
CA ASP A 65 16.68 33.77 -4.02
C ASP A 65 17.12 33.43 -5.45
N ASP A 66 17.02 32.15 -5.83
CA ASP A 66 17.11 31.76 -7.24
C ASP A 66 15.80 32.16 -7.93
N THR A 67 15.82 33.36 -8.50
CA THR A 67 14.75 33.95 -9.30
C THR A 67 14.55 33.20 -10.62
N ASN A 68 13.72 32.16 -10.62
CA ASN A 68 12.65 31.97 -11.62
C ASN A 68 11.74 30.80 -11.21
N GLY A 69 10.73 31.06 -10.37
CA GLY A 69 9.77 30.05 -9.98
C GLY A 69 8.72 30.63 -9.04
N SER A 70 7.45 30.40 -9.35
CA SER A 70 6.29 30.80 -8.56
C SER A 70 6.57 30.82 -7.05
N SER A 71 6.31 31.97 -6.40
CA SER A 71 6.41 32.18 -4.95
C SER A 71 5.87 30.97 -4.18
N CYS A 72 6.76 30.08 -3.77
CA CYS A 72 6.41 28.88 -3.03
C CYS A 72 6.39 29.21 -1.55
N ASN A 73 5.22 29.15 -0.92
CA ASN A 73 5.13 29.39 0.52
C ASN A 73 5.69 28.19 1.31
N LEU A 74 6.89 28.36 1.86
CA LEU A 74 7.61 27.41 2.71
C LEU A 74 7.36 27.63 4.22
N SER A 75 6.48 28.53 4.62
CA SER A 75 6.27 28.94 6.02
C SER A 75 5.42 27.95 6.85
N GLY A 76 5.15 26.74 6.35
CA GLY A 76 4.29 25.78 7.04
C GLY A 76 4.96 25.17 8.28
N GLU A 77 4.28 25.20 9.43
CA GLU A 77 4.78 24.62 10.69
C GLU A 77 5.25 23.17 10.56
N MET A 78 4.51 22.37 9.78
CA MET A 78 4.83 20.96 9.55
C MET A 78 6.15 20.79 8.79
N LEU A 79 6.40 21.62 7.77
CA LEU A 79 7.65 21.63 7.03
C LEU A 79 8.79 22.11 7.93
N ALA A 80 8.61 23.22 8.65
CA ALA A 80 9.62 23.75 9.56
C ALA A 80 10.06 22.70 10.61
N SER A 81 9.09 22.00 11.21
CA SER A 81 9.34 20.91 12.16
C SER A 81 10.08 19.72 11.53
N ALA A 82 9.77 19.37 10.27
CA ALA A 82 10.49 18.32 9.56
C ALA A 82 11.93 18.73 9.23
N LEU A 83 12.12 19.94 8.67
CA LEU A 83 13.43 20.48 8.29
C LEU A 83 14.39 20.59 9.48
N ALA A 84 13.90 20.98 10.66
CA ALA A 84 14.69 21.09 11.88
C ALA A 84 15.19 19.75 12.41
N ARG A 85 14.53 18.63 12.06
CA ARG A 85 14.88 17.28 12.50
C ARG A 85 15.65 16.47 11.46
N MET A 86 15.55 16.83 10.17
CA MET A 86 16.34 16.23 9.09
C MET A 86 17.83 16.48 9.32
N ARG A 87 18.65 15.47 9.05
CA ARG A 87 20.09 15.49 9.31
C ARG A 87 20.87 16.12 8.16
N THR A 88 20.55 15.75 6.92
CA THR A 88 21.33 16.09 5.73
C THR A 88 20.74 17.26 4.94
N ALA A 89 21.60 17.97 4.21
CA ALA A 89 21.18 19.10 3.37
C ALA A 89 20.35 18.62 2.18
N GLU A 90 20.67 17.45 1.63
CA GLU A 90 19.97 16.82 0.51
C GLU A 90 18.52 16.53 0.88
N CYS A 91 18.29 16.04 2.10
CA CYS A 91 16.95 15.74 2.60
C CYS A 91 16.10 17.01 2.73
N ARG A 92 16.68 18.06 3.33
CA ARG A 92 16.05 19.37 3.48
C ARG A 92 15.71 19.99 2.12
N SER A 93 16.61 19.90 1.15
CA SER A 93 16.39 20.38 -0.21
C SER A 93 15.32 19.57 -0.95
N ALA A 94 15.28 18.24 -0.79
CA ALA A 94 14.24 17.39 -1.35
C ALA A 94 12.84 17.74 -0.80
N ALA A 95 12.74 17.98 0.51
CA ALA A 95 11.49 18.39 1.15
C ALA A 95 10.95 19.72 0.60
N ARG A 96 11.81 20.74 0.50
CA ARG A 96 11.44 22.04 -0.09
C ARG A 96 10.96 21.91 -1.52
N ARG A 97 11.69 21.15 -2.36
CA ARG A 97 11.30 20.92 -3.77
C ARG A 97 9.92 20.28 -3.87
N ILE A 98 9.64 19.23 -3.10
CA ILE A 98 8.34 18.55 -3.12
C ILE A 98 7.23 19.52 -2.71
N VAL A 99 7.41 20.27 -1.62
CA VAL A 99 6.39 21.24 -1.17
C VAL A 99 6.07 22.28 -2.24
N CYS A 100 7.06 22.69 -3.03
CA CYS A 100 6.86 23.68 -4.08
C CYS A 100 6.24 23.14 -5.36
N SER A 101 6.50 21.88 -5.73
CA SER A 101 6.06 21.35 -7.02
C SER A 101 4.84 20.42 -6.93
N ILE A 102 4.48 19.91 -5.75
CA ILE A 102 3.49 18.81 -5.66
C ILE A 102 2.08 19.19 -6.12
N ASP A 103 1.65 20.44 -5.88
CA ASP A 103 0.33 20.90 -6.34
C ASP A 103 0.28 21.04 -7.87
N GLN A 104 1.40 21.41 -8.52
CA GLN A 104 1.52 21.49 -9.98
C GLN A 104 1.56 20.08 -10.61
N GLN A 105 2.16 19.12 -9.91
CA GLN A 105 2.24 17.73 -10.34
C GLN A 105 0.97 16.92 -10.09
N THR A 106 0.09 17.41 -9.21
CA THR A 106 -1.18 16.74 -8.92
C THR A 106 -2.22 17.16 -9.97
N PRO A 107 -2.74 16.22 -10.78
CA PRO A 107 -3.76 16.55 -11.77
C PRO A 107 -5.08 16.97 -11.11
N ASP A 108 -5.87 17.80 -11.80
CA ASP A 108 -7.18 18.27 -11.28
C ASP A 108 -8.22 17.15 -11.18
N SER A 109 -8.14 16.17 -12.07
CA SER A 109 -9.01 15.00 -12.14
C SER A 109 -8.19 13.80 -12.61
N LEU A 110 -8.65 12.59 -12.30
CA LEU A 110 -8.11 11.36 -12.85
C LEU A 110 -9.21 10.60 -13.60
N PRO A 111 -8.87 9.85 -14.66
CA PRO A 111 -9.86 9.07 -15.37
C PRO A 111 -10.34 7.93 -14.49
N ASN A 112 -11.64 7.66 -14.57
CA ASN A 112 -12.30 6.56 -13.88
C ASN A 112 -13.04 5.70 -14.91
N SER A 113 -12.57 4.47 -15.11
CA SER A 113 -13.15 3.51 -16.07
C SER A 113 -13.92 2.38 -15.40
N CYS A 114 -14.24 2.52 -14.11
CA CYS A 114 -15.04 1.52 -13.41
C CYS A 114 -16.48 1.56 -13.93
N PRO A 115 -17.06 0.43 -14.41
CA PRO A 115 -18.46 0.39 -14.85
C PRO A 115 -19.50 0.68 -13.74
N ALA A 116 -19.06 0.71 -12.48
CA ALA A 116 -19.89 1.09 -11.33
C ALA A 116 -19.76 2.59 -10.96
N TYR A 117 -19.26 3.40 -11.90
CA TYR A 117 -19.18 4.85 -11.81
C TYR A 117 -19.76 5.49 -13.07
N ASP A 118 -20.60 6.51 -12.89
CA ASP A 118 -21.21 7.30 -13.94
C ASP A 118 -20.94 8.79 -13.67
N ASP A 119 -20.00 9.36 -14.42
CA ASP A 119 -19.57 10.75 -14.26
C ASP A 119 -20.70 11.74 -14.59
N THR A 120 -21.69 11.35 -15.40
CA THR A 120 -22.83 12.21 -15.75
C THR A 120 -23.74 12.49 -14.55
N GLN A 121 -23.72 11.61 -13.56
CA GLN A 121 -24.44 11.77 -12.29
C GLN A 121 -23.61 12.51 -11.24
N HIS A 122 -22.34 12.82 -11.51
CA HIS A 122 -21.51 13.54 -10.56
C HIS A 122 -22.07 14.94 -10.30
N THR A 123 -22.35 15.26 -9.04
CA THR A 123 -22.99 16.52 -8.59
C THR A 123 -24.43 16.72 -9.05
N GLU A 124 -25.09 15.68 -9.57
CA GLU A 124 -26.52 15.72 -9.90
C GLU A 124 -27.33 15.96 -8.60
N TYR A 125 -28.17 16.99 -8.60
CA TYR A 125 -29.05 17.28 -7.47
C TYR A 125 -30.22 16.29 -7.41
N VAL A 126 -30.44 15.69 -6.25
CA VAL A 126 -31.49 14.68 -6.03
C VAL A 126 -32.74 15.30 -5.41
N GLY A 127 -32.58 16.25 -4.50
CA GLY A 127 -33.71 16.93 -3.86
C GLY A 127 -33.41 17.41 -2.44
N CYS A 128 -34.39 18.13 -1.90
CA CYS A 128 -34.39 18.64 -0.54
C CYS A 128 -35.18 17.72 0.40
N PHE A 129 -34.58 17.30 1.50
CA PHE A 129 -35.19 16.35 2.45
C PHE A 129 -35.10 16.86 3.88
N ARG A 130 -36.11 16.52 4.69
CA ARG A 130 -36.08 16.78 6.14
C ARG A 130 -34.99 15.93 6.79
N ASP A 131 -34.09 16.57 7.50
CA ASP A 131 -33.00 15.93 8.23
C ASP A 131 -32.99 16.39 9.70
N SER A 132 -32.52 15.53 10.59
CA SER A 132 -32.32 15.88 12.00
C SER A 132 -31.31 14.92 12.63
N PRO A 133 -30.66 15.30 13.76
CA PRO A 133 -29.74 14.42 14.47
C PRO A 133 -30.29 13.03 14.82
N ASN A 134 -31.61 12.92 15.06
CA ASN A 134 -32.27 11.65 15.40
C ASN A 134 -32.78 10.87 14.18
N HIS A 135 -32.89 11.52 13.02
CA HIS A 135 -33.42 10.93 11.77
C HIS A 135 -32.61 11.47 10.58
N ARG A 136 -31.36 11.04 10.47
CA ARG A 136 -30.46 11.43 9.37
C ARG A 136 -30.87 10.76 8.07
N VAL A 137 -30.96 11.52 6.99
CA VAL A 137 -31.19 11.03 5.62
C VAL A 137 -29.99 10.21 5.14
N LEU A 138 -28.77 10.70 5.39
CA LEU A 138 -27.51 10.05 5.06
C LEU A 138 -26.71 9.76 6.35
N SER A 139 -26.48 8.47 6.64
CA SER A 139 -25.89 8.01 7.91
C SER A 139 -24.49 7.39 7.78
N GLY A 140 -23.83 7.54 6.62
CA GLY A 140 -22.53 6.93 6.34
C GLY A 140 -21.36 7.63 7.04
N HIS A 141 -21.08 8.87 6.66
CA HIS A 141 -20.02 9.69 7.27
C HIS A 141 -20.44 11.15 7.39
N TYR A 142 -19.90 11.86 8.39
CA TYR A 142 -20.13 13.28 8.62
C TYR A 142 -18.82 14.04 8.64
N TYR A 143 -18.72 15.06 7.77
CA TYR A 143 -17.66 16.04 7.77
C TYR A 143 -18.18 17.41 8.21
N LYS A 144 -17.30 18.19 8.84
CA LYS A 144 -17.54 19.59 9.19
C LYS A 144 -16.50 20.51 8.56
N PHE A 145 -16.89 21.27 7.54
CA PHE A 145 -16.03 22.11 6.71
C PHE A 145 -16.23 23.61 6.99
N ARG A 146 -15.69 24.05 8.12
CA ARG A 146 -15.90 25.39 8.70
C ARG A 146 -15.64 26.58 7.78
N THR A 147 -14.79 26.45 6.76
CA THR A 147 -14.32 27.60 5.97
C THR A 147 -14.50 27.46 4.46
N TYR A 148 -14.71 26.27 3.92
CA TYR A 148 -14.67 26.03 2.47
C TYR A 148 -15.73 25.02 1.98
N ASN A 149 -16.79 24.78 2.74
CA ASN A 149 -17.86 23.89 2.29
C ASN A 149 -18.50 24.40 0.99
N SER A 150 -18.94 23.46 0.16
CA SER A 150 -19.78 23.68 -1.02
C SER A 150 -20.40 22.34 -1.44
N PRO A 151 -21.50 22.33 -2.22
CA PRO A 151 -22.08 21.09 -2.76
C PRO A 151 -21.03 20.25 -3.49
N THR A 152 -20.29 20.87 -4.42
CA THR A 152 -19.22 20.18 -5.18
C THR A 152 -18.11 19.66 -4.28
N TYR A 153 -17.71 20.40 -3.25
CA TYR A 153 -16.67 19.93 -2.33
C TYR A 153 -17.15 18.73 -1.51
N CYS A 154 -18.38 18.79 -0.97
CA CYS A 154 -18.99 17.70 -0.23
C CYS A 154 -19.14 16.44 -1.10
N VAL A 155 -19.66 16.59 -2.32
CA VAL A 155 -19.77 15.51 -3.32
C VAL A 155 -18.41 14.85 -3.57
N ASN A 156 -17.36 15.65 -3.79
CA ASN A 156 -16.02 15.11 -4.02
C ASN A 156 -15.42 14.38 -2.80
N MET A 157 -15.73 14.83 -1.58
CA MET A 157 -15.29 14.16 -0.35
C MET A 157 -16.02 12.84 -0.12
N CYS A 158 -17.33 12.80 -0.41
CA CYS A 158 -18.12 11.58 -0.34
C CYS A 158 -17.73 10.58 -1.45
N LEU A 159 -17.47 11.04 -2.68
CA LEU A 159 -16.93 10.22 -3.78
C LEU A 159 -15.58 9.61 -3.41
N ARG A 160 -14.68 10.40 -2.84
CA ARG A 160 -13.36 9.91 -2.37
C ARG A 160 -13.49 8.81 -1.34
N ALA A 161 -14.48 8.89 -0.45
CA ALA A 161 -14.81 7.84 0.50
C ALA A 161 -15.73 6.74 -0.09
N GLY A 162 -16.04 6.82 -1.39
CA GLY A 162 -16.80 5.84 -2.14
C GLY A 162 -18.30 5.86 -1.93
N TYR A 163 -18.88 6.84 -1.25
CA TYR A 163 -20.33 6.90 -1.03
C TYR A 163 -21.10 7.29 -2.29
N ARG A 164 -22.34 6.81 -2.44
CA ARG A 164 -23.23 7.13 -3.59
C ARG A 164 -23.85 8.52 -3.53
N TYR A 165 -24.08 9.02 -2.33
CA TYR A 165 -24.75 10.29 -2.08
C TYR A 165 -23.93 11.18 -1.15
N ALA A 166 -24.09 12.48 -1.36
CA ALA A 166 -23.57 13.55 -0.53
C ALA A 166 -24.71 14.51 -0.18
N GLY A 167 -24.72 15.07 1.01
CA GLY A 167 -25.73 16.01 1.48
C GLY A 167 -25.09 17.20 2.17
N VAL A 168 -25.49 18.42 1.81
CA VAL A 168 -25.04 19.63 2.50
C VAL A 168 -26.16 20.19 3.38
N GLU A 169 -25.79 20.57 4.60
CA GLU A 169 -26.70 21.13 5.62
C GLU A 169 -25.97 22.23 6.40
N PHE A 170 -26.74 23.15 7.00
CA PHE A 170 -26.29 24.09 8.01
C PHE A 170 -24.91 24.76 7.73
N TYR A 171 -24.74 25.33 6.53
CA TYR A 171 -23.52 26.03 6.06
C TYR A 171 -22.28 25.15 5.87
N ASP A 172 -21.87 24.41 6.91
CA ASP A 172 -20.57 23.76 7.01
C ASP A 172 -20.65 22.23 7.15
N GLU A 173 -21.86 21.66 7.13
CA GLU A 173 -22.06 20.23 7.31
C GLU A 173 -22.11 19.50 5.97
N CYS A 174 -21.48 18.33 5.94
CA CYS A 174 -21.45 17.45 4.79
C CYS A 174 -21.67 16.00 5.23
N PHE A 175 -22.75 15.39 4.76
CA PHE A 175 -23.16 14.03 5.07
C PHE A 175 -22.94 13.14 3.85
N CYS A 176 -22.44 11.93 4.05
CA CYS A 176 -22.26 10.93 3.01
C CYS A 176 -23.10 9.70 3.31
N GLY A 177 -23.60 9.01 2.29
CA GLY A 177 -24.34 7.76 2.45
C GLY A 177 -24.46 6.96 1.16
N ASP A 178 -24.69 5.66 1.28
CA ASP A 178 -24.93 4.76 0.14
C ASP A 178 -26.42 4.59 -0.18
N VAL A 179 -27.28 4.80 0.81
CA VAL A 179 -28.73 4.65 0.75
C VAL A 179 -29.39 5.74 1.60
N PHE A 180 -30.64 6.03 1.31
CA PHE A 180 -31.48 6.85 2.17
C PHE A 180 -32.04 5.97 3.28
N VAL A 181 -32.24 6.52 4.48
CA VAL A 181 -33.00 5.81 5.52
C VAL A 181 -34.45 5.56 5.07
N SER A 182 -35.09 4.52 5.58
CA SER A 182 -36.49 4.22 5.27
C SER A 182 -37.38 5.38 5.74
N SER A 183 -38.19 5.92 4.83
CA SER A 183 -39.13 7.04 5.07
C SER A 183 -38.51 8.44 5.16
N VAL A 184 -37.82 8.88 4.09
CA VAL A 184 -37.45 10.28 3.93
C VAL A 184 -38.68 11.16 3.62
N ILE A 185 -38.68 12.39 4.13
CA ILE A 185 -39.72 13.38 3.86
C ILE A 185 -39.13 14.44 2.93
N SER A 186 -39.67 14.52 1.71
CA SER A 186 -39.32 15.60 0.76
C SER A 186 -39.83 16.95 1.28
N LEU A 187 -39.02 17.98 1.09
CA LEU A 187 -39.34 19.37 1.45
C LEU A 187 -39.35 20.26 0.19
N PRO A 188 -40.01 21.43 0.25
CA PRO A 188 -39.86 22.44 -0.81
C PRO A 188 -38.40 22.88 -0.93
N GLU A 189 -37.95 23.15 -2.16
CA GLU A 189 -36.57 23.55 -2.46
C GLU A 189 -36.09 24.75 -1.64
N SER A 190 -37.00 25.70 -1.35
CA SER A 190 -36.70 26.87 -0.52
C SER A 190 -36.17 26.51 0.88
N ALA A 191 -36.48 25.33 1.41
CA ALA A 191 -35.94 24.86 2.69
C ALA A 191 -34.43 24.60 2.63
N CYS A 192 -33.91 24.16 1.48
CA CYS A 192 -32.50 23.89 1.25
C CYS A 192 -31.71 25.10 0.72
N LEU A 193 -32.40 26.19 0.39
CA LEU A 193 -31.82 27.46 -0.06
C LEU A 193 -31.74 28.50 1.07
N GLN A 194 -31.72 28.06 2.33
CA GLN A 194 -31.69 28.97 3.50
C GLN A 194 -30.28 29.42 3.84
N TYR A 195 -29.30 28.53 3.73
CA TYR A 195 -27.93 28.79 4.19
C TYR A 195 -26.95 28.87 3.03
N VAL A 196 -26.28 30.01 2.91
CA VAL A 196 -25.21 30.21 1.92
C VAL A 196 -23.94 29.53 2.43
N CYS A 197 -23.33 28.68 1.61
CA CYS A 197 -22.06 28.05 1.91
C CYS A 197 -20.97 29.05 2.31
N ASN A 198 -19.97 28.60 3.07
CA ASN A 198 -18.86 29.46 3.52
C ASN A 198 -18.03 30.07 2.37
N ASN A 199 -18.10 29.50 1.16
CA ASN A 199 -17.49 30.05 -0.06
C ASN A 199 -18.34 31.14 -0.77
N ARG A 200 -19.49 31.52 -0.20
CA ARG A 200 -20.34 32.68 -0.54
C ARG A 200 -21.03 32.72 -1.91
N SER A 201 -21.18 31.59 -2.61
CA SER A 201 -21.86 31.61 -3.94
C SER A 201 -22.91 30.53 -4.15
N LEU A 202 -22.99 29.52 -3.28
CA LEU A 202 -23.92 28.40 -3.39
C LEU A 202 -24.66 28.21 -2.06
N PHE A 203 -25.75 27.44 -2.08
CA PHE A 203 -26.47 27.06 -0.87
C PHE A 203 -25.99 25.72 -0.31
N CYS A 204 -25.92 25.63 1.01
CA CYS A 204 -25.48 24.48 1.80
C CYS A 204 -26.61 24.06 2.75
N GLY A 205 -27.81 23.86 2.21
CA GLY A 205 -28.98 23.34 2.91
C GLY A 205 -29.70 24.34 3.83
N GLY A 206 -30.44 23.81 4.80
CA GLY A 206 -31.21 24.54 5.80
C GLY A 206 -31.02 24.00 7.21
N TYR A 207 -31.87 24.42 8.16
CA TYR A 207 -31.70 24.10 9.59
C TYR A 207 -32.02 22.64 9.95
N ASN A 208 -32.96 22.04 9.24
CA ASN A 208 -33.38 20.63 9.33
C ASN A 208 -33.68 20.12 7.91
N ALA A 209 -32.88 20.56 6.95
CA ALA A 209 -33.13 20.39 5.53
C ALA A 209 -31.81 20.14 4.81
N VAL A 210 -31.62 18.91 4.36
CA VAL A 210 -30.41 18.48 3.65
C VAL A 210 -30.64 18.51 2.15
N ALA A 211 -29.75 19.20 1.43
CA ALA A 211 -29.71 19.19 -0.03
C ALA A 211 -28.85 18.02 -0.50
N VAL A 212 -29.47 17.01 -1.13
CA VAL A 212 -28.77 15.76 -1.49
C VAL A 212 -28.37 15.75 -2.96
N TYR A 213 -27.17 15.23 -3.23
CA TYR A 213 -26.55 15.13 -4.53
C TYR A 213 -25.99 13.73 -4.75
N LYS A 214 -25.93 13.27 -6.00
CA LYS A 214 -25.21 12.05 -6.38
C LYS A 214 -23.72 12.31 -6.52
N THR A 215 -22.93 11.28 -6.23
CA THR A 215 -21.46 11.32 -6.38
C THR A 215 -20.96 10.76 -7.71
N GLY A 216 -21.83 10.07 -8.45
CA GLY A 216 -21.47 9.26 -9.62
C GLY A 216 -21.23 7.78 -9.29
N VAL A 217 -21.10 7.38 -8.02
CA VAL A 217 -20.98 5.95 -7.68
C VAL A 217 -22.36 5.29 -7.81
N THR A 218 -22.48 4.36 -8.76
CA THR A 218 -23.74 3.62 -8.99
C THR A 218 -23.77 2.31 -8.21
N ALA A 219 -22.62 1.66 -8.02
CA ALA A 219 -22.47 0.46 -7.21
C ALA A 219 -21.07 0.31 -6.60
N LYS A 220 -20.95 -0.57 -5.62
CA LYS A 220 -19.67 -1.04 -5.07
C LYS A 220 -19.55 -2.53 -5.38
N PRO A 221 -19.08 -2.91 -6.57
CA PRO A 221 -18.99 -4.31 -6.93
C PRO A 221 -17.95 -4.98 -6.03
N LEU A 222 -18.39 -5.97 -5.26
CA LEU A 222 -17.54 -6.79 -4.42
C LEU A 222 -17.92 -8.24 -4.67
N LEU A 223 -16.99 -9.00 -5.23
CA LEU A 223 -17.18 -10.44 -5.41
C LEU A 223 -16.85 -11.14 -4.10
N ILE A 224 -17.77 -11.99 -3.63
CA ILE A 224 -17.50 -12.91 -2.54
C ILE A 224 -17.32 -14.28 -3.15
N VAL A 225 -16.17 -14.88 -2.87
CA VAL A 225 -15.83 -16.22 -3.34
C VAL A 225 -15.89 -17.18 -2.17
N ASN A 226 -16.49 -18.35 -2.38
CA ASN A 226 -16.55 -19.40 -1.37
C ASN A 226 -15.34 -20.32 -1.50
N TYR A 227 -14.95 -20.95 -0.37
CA TYR A 227 -13.97 -22.03 -0.37
C TYR A 227 -14.42 -23.17 -1.28
N THR A 228 -13.47 -23.85 -1.91
CA THR A 228 -13.73 -25.02 -2.75
C THR A 228 -12.70 -26.10 -2.39
N GLU A 229 -13.14 -27.35 -2.30
CA GLU A 229 -12.30 -28.50 -1.95
C GLU A 229 -11.22 -28.76 -3.02
N SER A 230 -10.15 -29.46 -2.65
CA SER A 230 -9.04 -29.80 -3.56
C SER A 230 -9.49 -30.59 -4.79
N ASP A 231 -8.77 -30.42 -5.89
CA ASP A 231 -9.03 -31.11 -7.16
C ASP A 231 -7.73 -31.65 -7.72
N ASP A 232 -7.48 -32.93 -7.47
CA ASP A 232 -6.25 -33.60 -7.84
C ASP A 232 -6.11 -33.80 -9.37
N SER A 233 -7.09 -33.38 -10.17
CA SER A 233 -7.03 -33.43 -11.63
C SER A 233 -6.23 -32.28 -12.28
N LEU A 234 -5.82 -31.28 -11.50
CA LEU A 234 -5.05 -30.13 -11.96
C LEU A 234 -3.55 -30.46 -12.13
N ASN A 235 -3.17 -30.94 -13.31
CA ASN A 235 -1.84 -31.51 -13.54
C ASN A 235 -0.76 -30.55 -14.12
N ASN A 236 -0.86 -29.23 -13.92
CA ASN A 236 0.13 -28.33 -14.54
C ASN A 236 0.27 -26.93 -13.89
N VAL A 237 0.55 -26.85 -12.58
CA VAL A 237 0.91 -25.56 -11.95
C VAL A 237 2.42 -25.37 -11.91
N GLN A 238 2.88 -24.19 -12.32
CA GLN A 238 4.27 -23.76 -12.25
C GLN A 238 4.40 -22.56 -11.31
N ILE A 239 5.40 -22.58 -10.44
CA ILE A 239 5.62 -21.53 -9.43
C ILE A 239 7.00 -20.94 -9.60
N LEU A 240 7.05 -19.62 -9.82
CA LEU A 240 8.25 -18.80 -9.71
C LEU A 240 8.38 -18.23 -8.30
N PHE A 241 9.55 -18.35 -7.69
CA PHE A 241 9.89 -17.62 -6.48
C PHE A 241 10.79 -16.42 -6.82
N LEU A 242 10.29 -15.21 -6.59
CA LEU A 242 11.05 -13.96 -6.73
C LEU A 242 11.47 -13.49 -5.33
N LEU A 243 12.76 -13.57 -5.04
CA LEU A 243 13.29 -13.26 -3.72
C LEU A 243 13.87 -11.85 -3.70
N GLN A 244 13.19 -10.94 -3.01
CA GLN A 244 13.70 -9.60 -2.71
C GLN A 244 14.33 -9.57 -1.31
N LEU A 245 15.62 -9.22 -1.24
CA LEU A 245 16.28 -8.97 0.04
C LEU A 245 16.33 -7.48 0.35
N ASN A 246 16.05 -7.12 1.60
CA ASN A 246 16.19 -5.75 2.08
C ASN A 246 17.62 -5.25 1.84
N GLY A 247 17.78 -4.06 1.27
CA GLY A 247 19.08 -3.44 1.00
C GLY A 247 19.94 -3.23 2.24
N ARG A 248 19.31 -3.17 3.41
CA ARG A 248 20.00 -3.06 4.71
C ARG A 248 20.50 -4.40 5.26
N ASN A 249 20.13 -5.51 4.64
CA ASN A 249 20.41 -6.85 5.16
C ASN A 249 21.59 -7.50 4.42
N THR A 250 22.68 -7.74 5.14
CA THR A 250 23.90 -8.37 4.62
C THR A 250 23.89 -9.88 4.84
N ARG A 251 22.86 -10.60 4.37
CA ARG A 251 22.82 -12.07 4.40
C ARG A 251 23.58 -12.68 3.22
N GLN A 252 24.86 -12.36 3.08
CA GLN A 252 25.69 -12.85 1.97
C GLN A 252 25.74 -14.39 1.92
N GLY A 253 25.76 -15.06 3.08
CA GLY A 253 25.70 -16.53 3.16
C GLY A 253 24.41 -17.14 2.62
N LEU A 254 23.25 -16.52 2.88
CA LEU A 254 21.96 -16.96 2.32
C LEU A 254 21.94 -16.80 0.80
N VAL A 255 22.44 -15.66 0.31
CA VAL A 255 22.56 -15.40 -1.13
C VAL A 255 23.44 -16.43 -1.81
N ALA A 256 24.60 -16.72 -1.24
CA ALA A 256 25.52 -17.73 -1.75
C ALA A 256 24.88 -19.13 -1.73
N ALA A 257 24.17 -19.49 -0.65
CA ALA A 257 23.48 -20.77 -0.54
C ALA A 257 22.37 -20.94 -1.60
N ILE A 258 21.54 -19.91 -1.81
CA ILE A 258 20.48 -19.94 -2.83
C ILE A 258 21.08 -20.09 -4.23
N ARG A 259 22.11 -19.30 -4.55
CA ARG A 259 22.79 -19.37 -5.85
C ARG A 259 23.47 -20.73 -6.05
N SER A 260 24.10 -21.27 -5.02
CA SER A 260 24.74 -22.59 -5.03
C SER A 260 23.75 -23.74 -5.19
N ALA A 261 22.52 -23.59 -4.69
CA ALA A 261 21.51 -24.64 -4.79
C ALA A 261 21.00 -24.83 -6.22
N GLY A 262 21.14 -23.81 -7.09
CA GLY A 262 20.86 -23.93 -8.52
C GLY A 262 19.39 -24.19 -8.88
N PHE A 263 18.44 -23.74 -8.06
CA PHE A 263 17.01 -23.91 -8.35
C PHE A 263 16.59 -23.05 -9.55
N GLU A 264 16.08 -23.69 -10.60
CA GLU A 264 15.68 -23.00 -11.85
C GLU A 264 14.47 -22.08 -11.67
N ASN A 265 13.58 -22.40 -10.71
CA ASN A 265 12.36 -21.65 -10.44
C ASN A 265 12.50 -20.66 -9.27
N VAL A 266 13.72 -20.35 -8.85
CA VAL A 266 14.01 -19.36 -7.81
C VAL A 266 14.92 -18.28 -8.38
N HIS A 267 14.43 -17.04 -8.39
CA HIS A 267 15.19 -15.88 -8.85
C HIS A 267 15.45 -14.93 -7.69
N LEU A 268 16.71 -14.55 -7.53
CA LEU A 268 17.12 -13.54 -6.56
C LEU A 268 17.24 -12.19 -7.26
N MET A 269 16.50 -11.19 -6.78
CA MET A 269 16.51 -9.85 -7.35
C MET A 269 17.87 -9.16 -7.15
N ASP A 270 18.40 -8.55 -8.21
CA ASP A 270 19.67 -7.85 -8.18
C ASP A 270 19.57 -6.49 -7.46
N LYS A 271 18.54 -5.71 -7.79
CA LYS A 271 18.31 -4.40 -7.20
C LYS A 271 17.71 -4.53 -5.81
N ARG A 272 18.35 -3.90 -4.83
CA ARG A 272 17.90 -3.91 -3.44
C ARG A 272 17.32 -2.56 -3.02
N TYR A 273 16.27 -2.61 -2.22
CA TYR A 273 15.60 -1.43 -1.67
C TYR A 273 15.73 -1.41 -0.15
N ALA A 274 15.96 -0.24 0.41
CA ALA A 274 15.86 -0.01 1.85
C ALA A 274 14.39 0.14 2.26
N THR A 275 13.67 -0.98 2.33
CA THR A 275 12.27 -1.01 2.77
C THR A 275 12.19 -0.84 4.29
N ILE A 276 12.00 0.41 4.71
CA ILE A 276 11.66 0.75 6.10
C ILE A 276 10.16 0.56 6.34
N TRP A 277 9.75 0.44 7.60
CA TRP A 277 8.33 0.37 7.94
C TRP A 277 7.60 1.61 7.40
N ALA A 278 6.47 1.40 6.72
CA ALA A 278 5.67 2.41 6.03
C ALA A 278 6.35 3.21 4.91
N GLY A 279 7.56 2.84 4.51
CA GLY A 279 8.32 3.53 3.47
C GLY A 279 7.64 3.50 2.09
N ALA A 280 7.69 4.62 1.39
CA ALA A 280 7.25 4.74 0.00
C ALA A 280 7.96 3.75 -0.94
N THR A 281 9.23 3.41 -0.65
CA THR A 281 10.03 2.48 -1.46
C THR A 281 9.49 1.06 -1.48
N LEU A 282 8.59 0.68 -0.57
CA LEU A 282 7.96 -0.64 -0.61
C LEU A 282 7.14 -0.82 -1.91
N LEU A 283 6.38 0.21 -2.33
CA LEU A 283 5.66 0.16 -3.60
C LEU A 283 6.62 0.12 -4.79
N SER A 284 7.67 0.95 -4.78
CA SER A 284 8.69 0.92 -5.83
C SER A 284 9.32 -0.45 -5.99
N MET A 285 9.64 -1.12 -4.87
CA MET A 285 10.17 -2.47 -4.87
C MET A 285 9.18 -3.47 -5.48
N VAL A 286 7.91 -3.44 -5.05
CA VAL A 286 6.89 -4.36 -5.59
C VAL A 286 6.74 -4.17 -7.10
N LEU A 287 6.63 -2.93 -7.57
CA LEU A 287 6.49 -2.64 -9.01
C LEU A 287 7.72 -3.11 -9.82
N ASP A 288 8.92 -2.91 -9.30
CA ASP A 288 10.18 -3.33 -9.95
C ASP A 288 10.31 -4.86 -10.03
N VAL A 289 9.84 -5.60 -9.00
CA VAL A 289 9.75 -7.06 -9.04
C VAL A 289 8.79 -7.53 -10.14
N LEU A 290 7.61 -6.89 -10.24
CA LEU A 290 6.62 -7.21 -11.28
C LEU A 290 7.16 -6.89 -12.69
N GLU A 291 7.82 -5.76 -12.85
CA GLU A 291 8.46 -5.33 -14.10
C GLU A 291 9.58 -6.28 -14.52
N THR A 292 10.48 -6.64 -13.59
CA THR A 292 11.57 -7.60 -13.82
C THR A 292 11.02 -8.95 -14.29
N THR A 293 9.94 -9.43 -13.67
CA THR A 293 9.29 -10.70 -14.05
C THR A 293 8.82 -10.68 -15.49
N LEU A 294 8.17 -9.60 -15.91
CA LEU A 294 7.57 -9.47 -17.24
C LEU A 294 8.61 -9.23 -18.33
N TYR A 295 9.58 -8.34 -18.09
CA TYR A 295 10.45 -7.83 -19.16
C TYR A 295 11.87 -8.38 -19.11
N SER A 296 12.44 -8.54 -17.91
CA SER A 296 13.82 -9.04 -17.76
C SER A 296 13.88 -10.57 -17.80
N LEU A 297 13.04 -11.23 -16.99
CA LEU A 297 12.93 -12.69 -16.96
C LEU A 297 12.13 -13.23 -18.14
N LYS A 298 11.34 -12.36 -18.81
CA LYS A 298 10.44 -12.72 -19.90
C LYS A 298 9.49 -13.86 -19.52
N TRP A 299 9.16 -13.98 -18.23
CA TRP A 299 8.18 -14.95 -17.78
C TRP A 299 6.80 -14.37 -18.04
N THR A 300 6.21 -14.73 -19.18
CA THR A 300 4.95 -14.12 -19.66
C THR A 300 3.71 -15.00 -19.48
N THR A 301 3.87 -16.25 -19.05
CA THR A 301 2.80 -17.28 -19.00
C THR A 301 2.29 -17.60 -17.59
N TRP A 302 2.32 -16.64 -16.68
CA TRP A 302 1.81 -16.80 -15.31
C TRP A 302 0.44 -16.13 -15.13
N ASP A 303 -0.30 -16.53 -14.10
CA ASP A 303 -1.68 -16.06 -13.90
C ASP A 303 -1.85 -15.13 -12.70
N PHE A 304 -1.14 -15.43 -11.60
CA PHE A 304 -1.21 -14.67 -10.36
C PHE A 304 0.18 -14.35 -9.80
N VAL A 305 0.25 -13.23 -9.10
CA VAL A 305 1.35 -12.90 -8.18
C VAL A 305 0.80 -12.76 -6.77
N LEU A 306 1.53 -13.31 -5.81
CA LEU A 306 1.26 -13.26 -4.38
C LEU A 306 2.51 -12.72 -3.70
N ASN A 307 2.37 -11.70 -2.86
CA ASN A 307 3.49 -11.26 -2.02
C ASN A 307 3.46 -11.99 -0.67
N LEU A 308 4.64 -12.33 -0.15
CA LEU A 308 4.87 -12.95 1.16
C LEU A 308 6.09 -12.30 1.83
N SER A 309 6.11 -12.27 3.16
CA SER A 309 7.29 -11.96 3.99
C SER A 309 7.97 -13.23 4.46
N GLU A 310 9.14 -13.07 5.08
CA GLU A 310 9.82 -14.16 5.80
C GLU A 310 9.01 -14.72 6.97
N SER A 311 8.01 -13.96 7.43
CA SER A 311 7.13 -14.38 8.52
C SER A 311 5.92 -15.17 8.02
N ASP A 312 5.61 -15.19 6.73
CA ASP A 312 4.42 -15.92 6.27
C ASP A 312 4.63 -17.45 6.24
N PHE A 313 3.57 -18.18 6.56
CA PHE A 313 3.52 -19.63 6.53
C PHE A 313 2.20 -20.12 5.92
N PRO A 314 2.23 -21.13 5.03
CA PRO A 314 1.03 -21.65 4.41
C PRO A 314 0.18 -22.44 5.42
N LEU A 315 -1.12 -22.16 5.44
CA LEU A 315 -2.13 -22.90 6.19
C LEU A 315 -2.75 -24.03 5.37
N LEU A 316 -2.76 -23.87 4.05
CA LEU A 316 -3.21 -24.87 3.09
C LEU A 316 -2.02 -25.66 2.54
N SER A 317 -2.27 -26.88 2.10
CA SER A 317 -1.34 -27.60 1.24
C SER A 317 -1.17 -26.88 -0.10
N MET A 318 -0.06 -27.19 -0.79
CA MET A 318 0.17 -26.63 -2.13
C MET A 318 -0.94 -27.03 -3.12
N ALA A 319 -1.40 -28.28 -3.10
CA ALA A 319 -2.49 -28.75 -3.97
C ALA A 319 -3.80 -27.98 -3.76
N GLU A 320 -4.14 -27.64 -2.50
CA GLU A 320 -5.32 -26.82 -2.19
C GLU A 320 -5.16 -25.37 -2.69
N LEU A 321 -3.97 -24.78 -2.53
CA LEU A 321 -3.67 -23.44 -3.06
C LEU A 321 -3.75 -23.40 -4.59
N GLU A 322 -3.13 -24.37 -5.24
CA GLU A 322 -3.11 -24.55 -6.69
C GLU A 322 -4.53 -24.72 -7.23
N THR A 323 -5.32 -25.60 -6.61
CA THR A 323 -6.74 -25.79 -6.93
C THR A 323 -7.51 -24.49 -6.82
N HIS A 324 -7.29 -23.76 -5.74
CA HIS A 324 -8.01 -22.54 -5.46
C HIS A 324 -7.74 -21.46 -6.53
N LEU A 325 -6.47 -21.20 -6.82
CA LEU A 325 -6.08 -20.22 -7.82
C LEU A 325 -6.51 -20.67 -9.23
N ALA A 326 -6.30 -21.94 -9.60
CA ALA A 326 -6.61 -22.46 -10.92
C ALA A 326 -8.08 -22.32 -11.32
N ARG A 327 -9.02 -22.54 -10.38
CA ARG A 327 -10.45 -22.36 -10.66
C ARG A 327 -10.84 -20.91 -10.94
N HIS A 328 -10.04 -19.95 -10.47
CA HIS A 328 -10.19 -18.53 -10.75
C HIS A 328 -9.52 -18.06 -12.04
N ILE A 329 -8.91 -18.99 -12.79
CA ILE A 329 -8.32 -18.77 -14.13
C ILE A 329 -9.30 -19.19 -15.24
N SER A 330 -10.40 -19.89 -14.91
CA SER A 330 -11.31 -20.48 -15.91
C SER A 330 -11.86 -19.46 -16.93
N ALA A 331 -12.15 -19.93 -18.15
CA ALA A 331 -12.43 -19.12 -19.35
C ALA A 331 -13.51 -18.03 -19.24
N LEU A 332 -14.34 -18.05 -18.19
CA LEU A 332 -15.38 -17.06 -17.87
C LEU A 332 -14.90 -15.94 -16.91
N ASN A 333 -13.73 -16.08 -16.27
CA ASN A 333 -13.23 -15.21 -15.20
C ASN A 333 -11.73 -14.92 -15.38
N LYS A 334 -11.33 -14.29 -16.49
CA LYS A 334 -9.95 -13.81 -16.65
C LYS A 334 -9.60 -12.83 -15.51
N GLY A 335 -8.78 -13.29 -14.56
CA GLY A 335 -7.96 -12.47 -13.69
C GLY A 335 -8.63 -11.79 -12.50
N ARG A 336 -9.15 -12.54 -11.52
CA ARG A 336 -9.62 -11.98 -10.24
C ARG A 336 -8.51 -11.27 -9.46
N ILE A 337 -8.87 -10.28 -8.65
CA ILE A 337 -7.92 -9.53 -7.81
C ILE A 337 -8.36 -9.69 -6.35
N PHE A 338 -7.54 -10.29 -5.50
CA PHE A 338 -7.91 -10.56 -4.11
C PHE A 338 -7.31 -9.50 -3.20
N LEU A 339 -8.18 -8.63 -2.70
CA LEU A 339 -7.82 -7.49 -1.87
C LEU A 339 -8.69 -7.48 -0.62
N SER A 340 -8.06 -7.23 0.52
CA SER A 340 -8.74 -7.17 1.81
C SER A 340 -8.88 -5.72 2.25
N SER A 341 -9.96 -5.06 1.83
CA SER A 341 -10.25 -3.68 2.23
C SER A 341 -10.50 -3.56 3.74
N HIS A 342 -10.29 -2.37 4.29
CA HIS A 342 -10.31 -2.05 5.72
C HIS A 342 -11.61 -2.42 6.47
N GLY A 343 -12.75 -2.56 5.77
CA GLY A 343 -14.00 -3.12 6.32
C GLY A 343 -14.80 -2.21 7.27
N TYR A 344 -14.48 -0.92 7.31
CA TYR A 344 -15.20 0.12 8.06
C TYR A 344 -15.38 1.37 7.20
N ASP A 345 -15.78 2.51 7.76
CA ASP A 345 -15.88 3.80 7.04
C ASP A 345 -14.57 4.22 6.35
N THR A 346 -14.62 4.42 5.03
CA THR A 346 -13.47 4.78 4.18
C THR A 346 -12.96 6.19 4.45
N ALA A 347 -13.82 7.14 4.81
CA ALA A 347 -13.39 8.48 5.18
C ALA A 347 -12.46 8.46 6.39
N ARG A 348 -12.80 7.68 7.42
CA ARG A 348 -11.94 7.42 8.58
C ARG A 348 -10.68 6.65 8.21
N PHE A 349 -10.71 5.74 7.24
CA PHE A 349 -9.52 5.06 6.75
C PHE A 349 -8.53 6.06 6.14
N ILE A 350 -8.98 6.94 5.23
CA ILE A 350 -8.17 7.98 4.59
C ILE A 350 -7.44 8.83 5.64
N GLN A 351 -8.15 9.26 6.68
CA GLN A 351 -7.59 10.04 7.78
C GLN A 351 -6.55 9.24 8.58
N LYS A 352 -6.87 7.99 8.97
CA LYS A 352 -5.99 7.15 9.78
C LYS A 352 -4.70 6.74 9.05
N GLN A 353 -4.77 6.55 7.75
CA GLN A 353 -3.62 6.25 6.89
C GLN A 353 -2.79 7.49 6.54
N GLY A 354 -3.29 8.69 6.86
CA GLY A 354 -2.58 9.93 6.56
C GLY A 354 -2.53 10.26 5.06
N LEU A 355 -3.48 9.77 4.25
CA LEU A 355 -3.54 10.03 2.80
C LEU A 355 -3.75 11.53 2.48
N GLU A 356 -4.22 12.31 3.44
CA GLU A 356 -4.31 13.77 3.34
C GLU A 356 -2.97 14.50 3.51
N TYR A 357 -1.90 13.78 3.86
CA TYR A 357 -0.56 14.34 4.04
C TYR A 357 0.40 13.90 2.93
N VAL A 358 1.46 14.67 2.77
CA VAL A 358 2.59 14.38 1.90
C VAL A 358 3.74 13.88 2.76
N PHE A 359 4.30 12.74 2.37
CA PHE A 359 5.47 12.15 3.03
C PHE A 359 6.68 12.11 2.10
N LEU A 360 7.86 12.25 2.69
CA LEU A 360 9.16 12.07 2.03
C LEU A 360 9.92 10.94 2.74
N GLN A 361 10.28 9.90 2.01
CA GLN A 361 11.24 8.91 2.48
C GLN A 361 12.67 9.41 2.26
N CYS A 362 13.43 9.57 3.33
CA CYS A 362 14.81 10.05 3.29
C CYS A 362 15.48 9.80 4.66
N GLU A 363 16.80 9.55 4.70
CA GLU A 363 17.54 9.22 5.93
C GLU A 363 16.97 7.99 6.68
N ASP A 364 16.54 6.96 5.94
CA ASP A 364 15.85 5.78 6.49
C ASP A 364 14.61 6.13 7.34
N ARG A 365 13.96 7.26 7.03
CA ARG A 365 12.80 7.77 7.74
C ARG A 365 11.71 8.27 6.79
N MET A 366 10.45 8.17 7.22
CA MET A 366 9.29 8.81 6.59
C MET A 366 8.95 10.16 7.26
N TRP A 367 9.29 11.26 6.60
CA TRP A 367 9.03 12.62 7.05
C TRP A 367 7.66 13.11 6.59
N ARG A 368 6.83 13.62 7.51
CA ARG A 368 5.55 14.24 7.17
C ARG A 368 5.78 15.73 6.95
N ILE A 369 5.69 16.20 5.70
CA ILE A 369 6.21 17.52 5.32
C ILE A 369 5.11 18.57 5.06
N MET A 370 3.90 18.16 4.67
CA MET A 370 2.77 19.08 4.52
C MET A 370 1.42 18.33 4.49
N LYS A 371 0.33 19.07 4.69
CA LYS A 371 -1.01 18.62 4.31
C LYS A 371 -1.23 18.89 2.82
N ARG A 372 -1.82 17.95 2.09
CA ARG A 372 -2.17 18.12 0.66
C ARG A 372 -3.21 19.21 0.50
N ARG A 373 -2.93 20.17 -0.39
CA ARG A 373 -3.84 21.26 -0.74
C ARG A 373 -4.72 20.85 -1.92
N LYS A 374 -4.11 20.18 -2.88
CA LYS A 374 -4.77 19.61 -4.05
C LYS A 374 -4.93 18.10 -3.92
N PHE A 375 -6.09 17.60 -4.36
CA PHE A 375 -6.37 16.17 -4.49
C PHE A 375 -7.16 15.96 -5.78
N PRO A 376 -6.83 14.96 -6.62
CA PRO A 376 -7.55 14.75 -7.87
C PRO A 376 -9.03 14.48 -7.64
N ARG A 377 -9.88 15.04 -8.49
CA ARG A 377 -11.32 14.73 -8.54
C ARG A 377 -11.56 13.38 -9.25
N SER A 378 -12.81 12.92 -9.21
CA SER A 378 -13.29 11.70 -9.87
C SER A 378 -12.61 10.39 -9.42
N ILE A 379 -11.93 10.41 -8.27
CA ILE A 379 -11.25 9.24 -7.70
C ILE A 379 -11.90 8.78 -6.39
N ARG A 380 -12.13 7.47 -6.29
CA ARG A 380 -12.49 6.74 -5.08
C ARG A 380 -11.23 6.16 -4.44
N LEU A 381 -10.95 6.50 -3.19
CA LEU A 381 -9.88 5.84 -2.44
C LEU A 381 -10.41 4.57 -1.79
N ASP A 382 -9.59 3.54 -1.79
CA ASP A 382 -9.82 2.33 -1.01
C ASP A 382 -8.46 1.78 -0.54
N GLY A 383 -8.48 0.89 0.43
CA GLY A 383 -7.28 0.27 0.96
C GLY A 383 -7.55 -0.70 2.11
N GLY A 384 -6.49 -1.29 2.62
CA GLY A 384 -6.56 -2.30 3.66
C GLY A 384 -5.22 -2.99 3.80
N SER A 385 -5.18 -4.30 3.57
CA SER A 385 -3.94 -5.06 3.71
C SER A 385 -3.00 -4.87 2.52
N ASP A 386 -1.71 -4.71 2.76
CA ASP A 386 -0.65 -4.73 1.75
C ASP A 386 -0.25 -6.15 1.29
N TRP A 387 -0.80 -7.19 1.91
CA TRP A 387 -0.85 -8.54 1.37
C TRP A 387 -1.90 -8.61 0.27
N VAL A 388 -1.48 -8.85 -0.96
CA VAL A 388 -2.30 -8.78 -2.18
C VAL A 388 -2.08 -10.00 -3.06
N VAL A 389 -3.14 -10.42 -3.76
CA VAL A 389 -3.03 -11.38 -4.86
C VAL A 389 -3.59 -10.74 -6.11
N LEU A 390 -2.71 -10.55 -7.10
CA LEU A 390 -3.03 -9.78 -8.30
C LEU A 390 -2.99 -10.70 -9.52
N SER A 391 -3.96 -10.54 -10.42
CA SER A 391 -3.94 -11.20 -11.71
C SER A 391 -2.92 -10.55 -12.65
N ARG A 392 -2.38 -11.34 -13.58
CA ARG A 392 -1.42 -10.85 -14.57
C ARG A 392 -1.93 -9.65 -15.38
N ASP A 393 -3.18 -9.72 -15.84
CA ASP A 393 -3.77 -8.62 -16.62
C ASP A 393 -3.86 -7.32 -15.82
N PHE A 394 -4.17 -7.42 -14.52
CA PHE A 394 -4.17 -6.24 -13.65
C PHE A 394 -2.76 -5.72 -13.35
N VAL A 395 -1.77 -6.61 -13.24
CA VAL A 395 -0.35 -6.20 -13.10
C VAL A 395 0.15 -5.47 -14.35
N LEU A 396 -0.14 -5.99 -15.55
CA LEU A 396 0.17 -5.30 -16.81
C LEU A 396 -0.45 -3.91 -16.85
N TYR A 397 -1.71 -3.79 -16.42
CA TYR A 397 -2.38 -2.50 -16.31
C TYR A 397 -1.72 -1.59 -15.26
N ALA A 398 -1.36 -2.12 -14.08
CA ALA A 398 -0.71 -1.35 -13.02
C ALA A 398 0.67 -0.80 -13.41
N LEU A 399 1.36 -1.45 -14.36
CA LEU A 399 2.64 -1.03 -14.91
C LEU A 399 2.53 -0.18 -16.19
N SER A 400 1.36 -0.15 -16.85
CA SER A 400 1.19 0.56 -18.12
C SER A 400 1.34 2.08 -17.98
N ASP A 401 1.55 2.75 -19.11
CA ASP A 401 1.63 4.22 -19.21
C ASP A 401 0.26 4.89 -19.38
N GLU A 402 -0.84 4.14 -19.24
CA GLU A 402 -2.17 4.71 -19.15
C GLU A 402 -2.25 5.73 -18.02
N GLU A 403 -3.08 6.76 -18.20
CA GLU A 403 -3.08 7.95 -17.34
C GLU A 403 -3.35 7.62 -15.86
N LEU A 404 -4.33 6.76 -15.57
CA LEU A 404 -4.67 6.40 -14.18
C LEU A 404 -3.50 5.65 -13.48
N PRO A 405 -2.98 4.51 -13.99
CA PRO A 405 -1.82 3.85 -13.39
C PRO A 405 -0.61 4.76 -13.22
N ARG A 406 -0.21 5.49 -14.27
CA ARG A 406 0.95 6.40 -14.26
C ARG A 406 0.80 7.48 -13.20
N SER A 407 -0.36 8.14 -13.16
CA SER A 407 -0.60 9.23 -12.20
C SER A 407 -0.73 8.71 -10.77
N LEU A 408 -1.28 7.50 -10.57
CA LEU A 408 -1.30 6.87 -9.26
C LEU A 408 0.09 6.49 -8.78
N ARG A 409 0.98 5.96 -9.65
CA ARG A 409 2.38 5.68 -9.27
C ARG A 409 3.07 6.96 -8.78
N GLN A 410 2.82 8.10 -9.44
CA GLN A 410 3.32 9.40 -9.02
C GLN A 410 2.70 9.87 -7.70
N PHE A 411 1.37 9.81 -7.56
CA PHE A 411 0.66 10.21 -6.33
C PHE A 411 1.14 9.44 -5.10
N PHE A 412 1.29 8.11 -5.25
CA PHE A 412 1.68 7.20 -4.19
C PHE A 412 3.18 7.23 -3.83
N SER A 413 4.01 7.91 -4.63
CA SER A 413 5.44 8.11 -4.30
C SER A 413 5.65 8.95 -3.03
N ASN A 414 4.65 9.74 -2.63
CA ASN A 414 4.66 10.55 -1.41
C ASN A 414 3.54 10.16 -0.43
N VAL A 415 3.12 8.90 -0.46
CA VAL A 415 2.09 8.34 0.43
C VAL A 415 2.75 7.41 1.46
N LEU A 416 2.27 7.49 2.70
CA LEU A 416 2.60 6.56 3.76
C LEU A 416 1.91 5.20 3.53
N LEU A 417 2.60 4.08 3.78
CA LEU A 417 2.03 2.72 3.59
C LEU A 417 1.41 2.55 2.19
N PRO A 418 2.14 2.85 1.09
CA PRO A 418 1.52 3.01 -0.22
C PRO A 418 0.87 1.72 -0.75
N VAL A 419 1.42 0.54 -0.45
CA VAL A 419 0.89 -0.74 -0.92
C VAL A 419 -0.47 -1.06 -0.30
N GLU A 420 -0.75 -0.58 0.92
CA GLU A 420 -2.03 -0.77 1.60
C GLU A 420 -3.21 -0.10 0.86
N SER A 421 -2.95 0.84 -0.07
CA SER A 421 -4.04 1.52 -0.80
C SER A 421 -3.81 1.71 -2.30
N PHE A 422 -2.59 1.56 -2.82
CA PHE A 422 -2.30 1.72 -4.25
C PHE A 422 -3.12 0.76 -5.13
N PHE A 423 -2.99 -0.56 -4.91
CA PHE A 423 -3.68 -1.55 -5.74
C PHE A 423 -5.20 -1.51 -5.56
N HIS A 424 -5.67 -1.24 -4.33
CA HIS A 424 -7.09 -1.07 -4.02
C HIS A 424 -7.68 0.12 -4.77
N THR A 425 -7.01 1.28 -4.70
CA THR A 425 -7.43 2.50 -5.38
C THR A 425 -7.35 2.32 -6.90
N LEU A 426 -6.31 1.68 -7.43
CA LEU A 426 -6.21 1.42 -8.86
C LEU A 426 -7.34 0.50 -9.36
N ALA A 427 -7.63 -0.58 -8.65
CA ALA A 427 -8.74 -1.47 -8.99
C ALA A 427 -10.08 -0.75 -8.90
N ALA A 428 -10.28 0.05 -7.84
CA ALA A 428 -11.52 0.78 -7.56
C ALA A 428 -11.93 1.80 -8.63
N ASN A 429 -11.00 2.29 -9.43
CA ASN A 429 -11.23 3.36 -10.43
C ASN A 429 -10.95 2.90 -11.87
N SER A 430 -10.75 1.60 -12.08
CA SER A 430 -10.47 1.06 -13.41
C SER A 430 -11.54 0.06 -13.85
N LYS A 431 -11.45 -0.36 -15.12
CA LYS A 431 -12.24 -1.48 -15.69
C LYS A 431 -12.19 -2.77 -14.86
N TYR A 432 -11.22 -2.91 -13.95
CA TYR A 432 -11.04 -4.06 -13.07
C TYR A 432 -11.86 -3.99 -11.77
N CYS A 433 -12.62 -2.91 -11.51
CA CYS A 433 -13.31 -2.76 -10.23
C CYS A 433 -14.28 -3.91 -9.92
N ALA A 434 -14.92 -4.49 -10.94
CA ALA A 434 -15.81 -5.64 -10.79
C ALA A 434 -15.09 -6.99 -10.60
N GLN A 435 -13.77 -7.04 -10.79
CA GLN A 435 -12.95 -8.25 -10.63
C GLN A 435 -12.35 -8.38 -9.22
N THR A 436 -12.58 -7.38 -8.36
CA THR A 436 -12.08 -7.39 -6.99
C THR A 436 -12.88 -8.34 -6.12
N VAL A 437 -12.19 -9.33 -5.57
CA VAL A 437 -12.69 -10.29 -4.60
C VAL A 437 -12.40 -9.77 -3.20
N LYS A 438 -13.41 -9.84 -2.33
CA LYS A 438 -13.27 -9.51 -0.92
C LYS A 438 -12.41 -10.56 -0.21
N GLY A 439 -11.29 -10.11 0.33
CA GLY A 439 -10.32 -10.94 1.03
C GLY A 439 -9.05 -11.10 0.19
N ASN A 440 -7.92 -11.27 0.87
CA ASN A 440 -6.59 -11.33 0.26
C ASN A 440 -5.90 -12.67 0.48
N LEU A 441 -6.65 -13.69 0.90
CA LEU A 441 -6.11 -15.03 1.18
C LEU A 441 -5.12 -15.07 2.36
N HIS A 442 -5.12 -14.09 3.27
CA HIS A 442 -4.24 -14.07 4.45
C HIS A 442 -5.02 -14.07 5.77
N VAL A 443 -4.38 -14.58 6.83
CA VAL A 443 -4.81 -14.46 8.22
C VAL A 443 -3.83 -13.61 8.99
N THR A 444 -4.29 -12.45 9.41
CA THR A 444 -3.47 -11.53 10.19
C THR A 444 -3.97 -11.49 11.64
N ASN A 445 -3.09 -11.78 12.60
CA ASN A 445 -3.43 -11.81 14.03
C ASN A 445 -3.43 -10.40 14.65
N TRP A 446 -4.44 -9.62 14.31
CA TRP A 446 -4.61 -8.27 14.85
C TRP A 446 -5.06 -8.29 16.31
N MET A 447 -4.23 -7.73 17.20
CA MET A 447 -4.60 -7.39 18.57
C MET A 447 -4.22 -5.93 18.87
N ARG A 448 -5.11 -5.00 18.55
CA ARG A 448 -4.83 -3.55 18.57
C ARG A 448 -4.29 -3.04 19.91
N ARG A 449 -4.81 -3.53 21.04
CA ARG A 449 -4.36 -3.13 22.39
C ARG A 449 -2.87 -3.42 22.63
N GLN A 450 -2.30 -4.40 21.95
CA GLN A 450 -0.90 -4.80 22.13
C GLN A 450 -0.01 -4.34 20.97
N GLY A 451 -0.49 -4.46 19.73
CA GLY A 451 0.27 -4.19 18.50
C GLY A 451 0.34 -2.73 18.07
N CYS A 452 -0.52 -1.85 18.59
CA CYS A 452 -0.50 -0.42 18.27
C CYS A 452 0.33 0.36 19.28
N ARG A 453 1.67 0.39 19.11
CA ARG A 453 2.60 1.09 20.01
C ARG A 453 3.37 2.18 19.26
N CYS A 454 2.86 3.41 19.32
CA CYS A 454 3.39 4.51 18.51
C CYS A 454 4.84 4.91 18.85
N VAL A 455 5.25 4.81 20.12
CA VAL A 455 6.55 5.31 20.59
C VAL A 455 7.72 4.73 19.78
N MET A 456 7.73 3.42 19.53
CA MET A 456 8.82 2.76 18.80
C MET A 456 8.85 3.15 17.31
N LEU A 457 7.71 3.47 16.72
CA LEU A 457 7.62 3.82 15.30
C LEU A 457 7.99 5.28 15.04
N LYS A 458 7.90 6.16 16.04
CA LYS A 458 8.24 7.59 15.90
C LYS A 458 9.70 7.83 15.52
N GLU A 459 10.60 6.85 15.65
CA GLU A 459 11.99 6.93 15.18
C GLU A 459 12.13 6.68 13.67
N ILE A 460 11.16 6.00 13.06
CA ILE A 460 11.16 5.62 11.64
C ILE A 460 10.18 6.49 10.83
N VAL A 461 9.13 7.03 11.46
CA VAL A 461 8.06 7.73 10.74
C VAL A 461 7.41 8.82 11.58
N ASP A 462 6.98 9.91 10.94
CA ASP A 462 6.15 10.97 11.52
C ASP A 462 4.65 10.59 11.60
N TRP A 463 4.37 9.38 12.07
CA TRP A 463 3.03 8.81 12.17
C TRP A 463 2.96 7.71 13.23
N CYS A 464 1.74 7.33 13.63
CA CYS A 464 1.52 6.18 14.51
C CYS A 464 1.02 4.99 13.70
N GLY A 465 1.58 3.81 13.97
CA GLY A 465 1.21 2.57 13.30
C GLY A 465 0.83 1.46 14.25
N CYS A 466 0.42 0.35 13.66
CA CYS A 466 0.19 -0.92 14.33
C CYS A 466 0.88 -2.02 13.54
N SER A 467 1.34 -3.05 14.25
CA SER A 467 1.76 -4.30 13.64
C SER A 467 0.91 -5.45 14.22
N PRO A 468 0.67 -6.50 13.42
CA PRO A 468 0.05 -7.71 13.92
C PRO A 468 0.95 -8.42 14.95
N LEU A 469 0.35 -9.35 15.70
CA LEU A 469 1.09 -10.16 16.65
C LEU A 469 1.48 -11.50 16.04
N VAL A 470 2.57 -12.06 16.55
CA VAL A 470 2.93 -13.45 16.29
C VAL A 470 1.87 -14.38 16.86
N PHE A 471 1.44 -15.38 16.09
CA PHE A 471 0.56 -16.43 16.59
C PHE A 471 1.25 -17.33 17.61
N ARG A 472 0.49 -17.73 18.64
CA ARG A 472 0.92 -18.66 19.69
C ARG A 472 0.02 -19.89 19.71
N SER A 473 0.38 -20.90 20.50
CA SER A 473 -0.47 -22.07 20.71
C SER A 473 -1.89 -21.71 21.19
N SER A 474 -2.01 -20.63 21.97
CA SER A 474 -3.29 -20.08 22.41
C SER A 474 -4.15 -19.50 21.28
N ASP A 475 -3.57 -19.22 20.10
CA ASP A 475 -4.28 -18.66 18.95
C ASP A 475 -4.71 -19.73 17.93
N ILE A 476 -4.40 -21.02 18.15
CA ILE A 476 -4.71 -22.11 17.20
C ILE A 476 -6.20 -22.15 16.83
N PHE A 477 -7.08 -21.82 17.77
CA PHE A 477 -8.52 -21.74 17.53
C PHE A 477 -8.90 -20.76 16.39
N LYS A 478 -8.05 -19.75 16.10
CA LYS A 478 -8.30 -18.77 15.02
C LYS A 478 -8.02 -19.30 13.62
N ILE A 479 -7.36 -20.46 13.51
CA ILE A 479 -6.87 -21.05 12.26
C ILE A 479 -7.32 -22.52 12.10
N THR A 480 -8.36 -22.95 12.82
CA THR A 480 -8.95 -24.29 12.66
C THR A 480 -9.65 -24.43 11.32
N ILE A 481 -9.85 -25.66 10.85
CA ILE A 481 -10.55 -25.97 9.59
C ILE A 481 -11.95 -25.33 9.56
N GLU A 482 -12.69 -25.39 10.67
CA GLU A 482 -14.02 -24.78 10.82
C GLU A 482 -13.98 -23.24 10.67
N VAL A 483 -12.94 -22.59 11.22
CA VAL A 483 -12.75 -21.14 11.07
C VAL A 483 -12.31 -20.77 9.65
N ARG A 484 -11.50 -21.61 9.00
CA ARG A 484 -11.11 -21.43 7.58
C ARG A 484 -12.32 -21.56 6.65
N ALA A 485 -13.19 -22.53 6.91
CA ALA A 485 -14.42 -22.78 6.16
C ALA A 485 -15.45 -21.65 6.36
N SER A 486 -15.60 -21.14 7.58
CA SER A 486 -16.58 -20.08 7.92
C SER A 486 -16.12 -18.67 7.55
N LYS A 487 -14.82 -18.36 7.61
CA LYS A 487 -14.27 -17.04 7.22
C LYS A 487 -14.08 -16.85 5.72
N LYS A 488 -14.48 -17.85 4.91
CA LYS A 488 -14.28 -17.86 3.46
C LYS A 488 -12.82 -17.53 3.12
N MET A 489 -11.94 -18.45 3.53
CA MET A 489 -10.61 -18.70 2.95
C MET A 489 -9.44 -17.85 3.45
N GLN A 490 -8.38 -18.59 3.81
CA GLN A 490 -7.24 -18.13 4.58
C GLN A 490 -6.06 -19.05 4.20
N ILE A 491 -5.05 -18.53 3.49
CA ILE A 491 -3.97 -19.31 2.87
C ILE A 491 -2.65 -19.08 3.59
N PHE A 492 -2.32 -17.85 3.98
CA PHE A 492 -1.04 -17.52 4.62
C PHE A 492 -1.21 -16.91 6.00
N GLN A 493 -0.19 -17.09 6.85
CA GLN A 493 -0.18 -16.69 8.25
C GLN A 493 1.17 -16.12 8.68
N GLU A 494 1.18 -14.99 9.39
CA GLU A 494 2.41 -14.40 9.90
C GLU A 494 2.91 -15.06 11.22
N PHE A 495 3.99 -15.83 11.16
CA PHE A 495 4.83 -16.29 12.26
C PHE A 495 6.13 -15.47 12.35
N SER A 496 6.50 -14.99 13.54
CA SER A 496 7.91 -14.70 13.82
C SER A 496 8.43 -15.76 14.78
N TYR A 497 9.42 -16.55 14.34
CA TYR A 497 10.21 -17.40 15.24
C TYR A 497 11.04 -16.51 16.17
N ARG A 498 10.44 -16.02 17.26
CA ARG A 498 11.20 -15.75 18.49
C ARG A 498 11.16 -17.04 19.30
N LEU A 499 12.08 -17.95 18.99
CA LEU A 499 12.45 -19.00 19.92
C LEU A 499 12.85 -18.30 21.24
N ILE A 500 12.11 -18.58 22.31
CA ILE A 500 12.56 -18.32 23.69
C ILE A 500 13.77 -19.20 23.94
#